data_AF-A0A6J6WAS3-F1
#
_entry.id   AF-A0A6J6WAS3-F1
#
_cell.length_a   1.000
_cell.length_b   1.000
_cell.length_c   1.000
_cell.angle_alpha   90.00
_cell.angle_beta   90.00
_cell.angle_gamma   90.00
#
_symmetry.space_group_name_H-M   'P 1'
#
loop_
_entity.id
_entity.type
_entity.pdbx_description
1 polymer ?
#
loop_
_entity_poly.entity_id
_entity_poly.type
_entity_poly.pdbx_seq_one_letter_code
_entity_poly.pdbx_strand_id
1 'polypeptide(L)'
;MKKVIARLRQEEGSVESTLVIIPLLVLFLIAIELIITINYRNLDLSYLQSSTSSTALDNSFSADDEVVSFQDRSSGQTLNLLISHQKRAIPQLIPQIPLLLNVKTHRTDVEAIAVLESAP
;
A
#
# COMPACT_ATOMS: atom_id res chain seq x y z
N MET A 1 -31.66 -28.52 37.32
CA MET A 1 -31.81 -28.33 35.85
C MET A 1 -32.56 -27.05 35.45
N LYS A 2 -33.62 -26.63 36.16
CA LYS A 2 -34.38 -25.40 35.82
C LYS A 2 -33.56 -24.09 35.78
N LYS A 3 -32.50 -23.95 36.59
CA LYS A 3 -31.60 -22.77 36.60
C LYS A 3 -30.72 -22.61 35.34
N VAL A 4 -30.39 -23.71 34.66
CA VAL A 4 -29.56 -23.67 33.44
C VAL A 4 -30.39 -23.17 32.25
N ILE A 5 -31.64 -23.63 32.17
CA ILE A 5 -32.61 -23.18 31.15
C ILE A 5 -32.94 -21.69 31.32
N ALA A 6 -33.01 -21.20 32.57
CA ALA A 6 -33.22 -19.78 32.84
C ALA A 6 -32.01 -18.89 32.45
N ARG A 7 -30.77 -19.42 32.52
CA ARG A 7 -29.57 -18.69 32.05
C ARG A 7 -29.50 -18.60 30.53
N LEU A 8 -29.83 -19.67 29.81
CA LEU A 8 -29.88 -19.67 28.34
C LEU A 8 -30.93 -18.68 27.80
N ARG A 9 -32.02 -18.46 28.53
CA ARG A 9 -33.06 -17.49 28.19
C ARG A 9 -32.68 -16.04 28.54
N GLN A 10 -31.61 -15.84 29.31
CA GLN A 10 -31.06 -14.53 29.66
C GLN A 10 -30.06 -14.03 28.59
N GLU A 11 -29.66 -14.89 27.65
CA GLU A 11 -28.73 -14.59 26.56
C GLU A 11 -29.41 -13.90 25.36
N GLU A 12 -30.74 -13.73 25.36
CA GLU A 12 -31.48 -13.02 24.30
C GLU A 12 -30.96 -11.58 24.09
N GLY A 13 -30.54 -10.88 25.16
CA GLY A 13 -29.89 -9.57 25.03
C GLY A 13 -28.43 -9.62 24.54
N SER A 14 -27.76 -10.78 24.68
CA SER A 14 -26.40 -11.00 24.16
C SER A 14 -26.43 -11.26 22.65
N VAL A 15 -27.40 -12.03 22.13
CA VAL A 15 -27.52 -12.25 20.68
C VAL A 15 -27.91 -10.98 19.93
N GLU A 16 -28.79 -10.15 20.48
CA GLU A 16 -29.20 -8.89 19.84
C GLU A 16 -28.05 -7.88 19.78
N SER A 17 -27.22 -7.79 20.84
CA SER A 17 -26.02 -6.97 20.85
C SER A 17 -24.91 -7.53 19.94
N THR A 18 -24.71 -8.85 19.93
CA THR A 18 -23.71 -9.53 19.10
C THR A 18 -24.03 -9.43 17.60
N LEU A 19 -25.32 -9.45 17.24
CA LEU A 19 -25.82 -9.28 15.88
C LEU A 19 -25.38 -7.95 15.25
N VAL A 20 -25.14 -6.92 16.08
CA VAL A 20 -24.66 -5.61 15.63
C VAL A 20 -23.15 -5.47 15.81
N ILE A 21 -22.59 -5.98 16.91
CA ILE A 21 -21.18 -5.82 17.24
C ILE A 21 -20.27 -6.53 16.24
N ILE A 22 -20.58 -7.77 15.84
CA ILE A 22 -19.72 -8.52 14.91
C ILE A 22 -19.61 -7.80 13.56
N PRO A 23 -20.70 -7.43 12.88
CA PRO A 23 -20.61 -6.65 11.64
C PRO A 23 -19.88 -5.33 11.80
N LEU A 24 -20.12 -4.61 12.91
CA LEU A 24 -19.46 -3.34 13.19
C LEU A 24 -17.94 -3.51 13.35
N LEU A 25 -17.50 -4.56 14.04
CA LEU A 25 -16.09 -4.87 14.25
C LEU A 25 -15.43 -5.26 12.92
N VAL A 26 -16.11 -6.04 12.08
CA VAL A 26 -15.63 -6.36 10.72
C VAL A 26 -15.47 -5.10 9.88
N LEU A 27 -16.47 -4.22 9.85
CA LEU A 27 -16.39 -2.94 9.13
C LEU A 27 -15.25 -2.06 9.66
N PHE A 28 -15.07 -2.01 10.97
CA PHE A 28 -13.99 -1.27 11.61
C PHE A 28 -12.61 -1.80 11.18
N LEU A 29 -12.43 -3.12 11.19
CA LEU A 29 -11.17 -3.74 10.77
C LEU A 29 -10.88 -3.49 9.28
N ILE A 30 -11.89 -3.58 8.41
CA ILE A 30 -11.76 -3.26 6.99
C ILE A 30 -11.36 -1.79 6.81
N ALA A 31 -12.00 -0.87 7.54
CA ALA A 31 -11.69 0.56 7.45
C ALA A 31 -10.24 0.85 7.83
N ILE A 32 -9.75 0.27 8.93
CA ILE A 32 -8.35 0.43 9.34
C ILE A 32 -7.40 -0.14 8.28
N GLU A 33 -7.66 -1.34 7.77
CA GLU A 33 -6.80 -1.97 6.76
C GLU A 33 -6.67 -1.09 5.50
N LEU A 34 -7.77 -0.47 5.06
CA LEU A 34 -7.77 0.50 3.96
C LEU A 34 -6.94 1.75 4.28
N ILE A 35 -7.11 2.32 5.47
CA ILE A 35 -6.36 3.52 5.90
C ILE A 35 -4.86 3.22 5.92
N ILE A 36 -4.45 2.08 6.50
CA ILE A 36 -3.05 1.67 6.54
C ILE A 36 -2.51 1.47 5.12
N THR A 37 -3.22 0.72 4.29
CA THR A 37 -2.83 0.45 2.89
C THR A 37 -2.58 1.74 2.11
N ILE A 38 -3.48 2.72 2.22
CA ILE A 38 -3.35 4.01 1.53
C ILE A 38 -2.14 4.79 2.06
N ASN A 39 -1.95 4.84 3.37
CA ASN A 39 -0.82 5.55 3.97
C ASN A 39 0.52 4.93 3.57
N TYR A 40 0.65 3.60 3.60
CA TYR A 40 1.87 2.92 3.16
C TYR A 40 2.18 3.20 1.70
N ARG A 41 1.18 3.12 0.80
CA ARG A 41 1.38 3.45 -0.61
C ARG A 41 1.85 4.88 -0.81
N ASN A 42 1.27 5.83 -0.08
CA ASN A 42 1.64 7.24 -0.20
C ASN A 42 3.05 7.53 0.36
N LEU A 43 3.41 6.88 1.47
CA LEU A 43 4.75 6.98 2.06
C LEU A 43 5.81 6.39 1.12
N ASP A 44 5.57 5.19 0.58
CA ASP A 44 6.48 4.55 -0.36
C ASP A 44 6.66 5.40 -1.63
N LEU A 45 5.57 5.93 -2.19
CA LEU A 45 5.64 6.81 -3.37
C LEU A 45 6.44 8.08 -3.07
N SER A 46 6.19 8.73 -1.93
CA SER A 46 6.87 9.97 -1.56
C SER A 46 8.36 9.74 -1.31
N TYR A 47 8.70 8.64 -0.65
CA TYR A 47 10.09 8.24 -0.41
C TYR A 47 10.81 7.91 -1.72
N LEU A 48 10.19 7.10 -2.58
CA LEU A 48 10.77 6.72 -3.87
C LEU A 48 10.95 7.94 -4.77
N GLN A 49 9.96 8.82 -4.83
CA GLN A 49 10.05 10.07 -5.59
C GLN A 49 11.21 10.95 -5.11
N SER A 50 11.35 11.15 -3.80
CA SER A 50 12.46 11.92 -3.24
C SER A 50 13.82 11.28 -3.53
N SER A 51 13.93 9.97 -3.40
CA SER A 51 15.16 9.24 -3.69
C SER A 51 15.53 9.33 -5.17
N THR A 52 14.55 9.10 -6.06
CA THR A 52 14.73 9.14 -7.52
C THR A 52 15.16 10.52 -7.97
N SER A 53 14.57 11.58 -7.42
CA SER A 53 15.00 12.96 -7.69
C SER A 53 16.43 13.23 -7.22
N SER A 54 16.84 12.76 -6.03
CA SER A 54 18.22 12.91 -5.56
C SER A 54 19.20 12.14 -6.45
N THR A 55 18.89 10.89 -6.75
CA THR A 55 19.70 10.00 -7.58
C THR A 55 19.83 10.51 -9.03
N ALA A 56 18.78 11.15 -9.55
CA ALA A 56 18.81 11.80 -10.87
C ALA A 56 19.79 12.98 -10.92
N LEU A 57 19.95 13.73 -9.83
CA LEU A 57 20.93 14.80 -9.71
C LEU A 57 22.36 14.25 -9.52
N ASP A 58 22.51 13.21 -8.70
CA ASP A 58 23.80 12.60 -8.38
C ASP A 58 24.29 11.60 -9.45
N ASN A 59 23.48 11.35 -10.49
CA ASN A 59 23.73 10.41 -11.59
C ASN A 59 24.11 8.99 -11.10
N SER A 60 23.48 8.51 -10.01
CA SER A 60 23.85 7.29 -9.27
C SER A 60 22.75 6.21 -9.28
N PHE A 61 22.47 5.64 -10.45
CA PHE A 61 21.31 4.77 -10.69
C PHE A 61 21.43 3.35 -10.10
N SER A 62 20.30 2.78 -9.71
CA SER A 62 20.17 1.37 -9.34
C SER A 62 20.00 0.48 -10.58
N ALA A 63 20.29 -0.81 -10.46
CA ALA A 63 20.17 -1.77 -11.57
C ALA A 63 18.72 -2.05 -12.01
N ASP A 64 17.74 -1.74 -11.16
CA ASP A 64 16.30 -1.87 -11.42
C ASP A 64 15.66 -0.57 -11.98
N ASP A 65 16.43 0.52 -12.10
CA ASP A 65 15.93 1.79 -12.63
C ASP A 65 15.95 1.80 -14.16
N GLU A 66 14.90 2.35 -14.78
CA GLU A 66 14.80 2.51 -16.22
C GLU A 66 15.15 3.95 -16.62
N VAL A 67 16.01 4.11 -17.63
CA VAL A 67 16.34 5.42 -18.20
C VAL A 67 15.72 5.55 -19.58
N VAL A 68 14.80 6.50 -19.75
CA VAL A 68 14.11 6.78 -21.00
C VAL A 68 14.64 8.08 -21.61
N SER A 69 15.32 7.99 -22.74
CA SER A 69 15.89 9.14 -23.46
C SER A 69 14.95 9.65 -24.55
N PHE A 70 14.60 10.94 -24.50
CA PHE A 70 13.86 11.65 -25.53
C PHE A 70 14.82 12.59 -26.27
N GLN A 71 14.98 12.40 -27.58
CA GLN A 71 15.75 13.32 -28.41
C GLN A 71 14.83 14.40 -28.98
N ASP A 72 15.07 15.65 -28.63
CA ASP A 72 14.43 16.77 -29.31
C ASP A 72 15.13 17.03 -30.65
N ARG A 73 14.42 16.72 -31.73
CA ARG A 73 14.87 16.86 -33.11
C ARG A 73 15.08 18.32 -33.54
N SER A 74 14.59 19.29 -32.78
CA SER A 74 14.67 20.73 -33.09
C SER A 74 15.77 21.49 -32.31
N SER A 75 16.01 21.12 -31.04
CA SER A 75 17.02 21.80 -30.19
C SER A 75 18.34 21.04 -30.06
N GLY A 76 18.39 19.77 -30.50
CA GLY A 76 19.58 18.91 -30.35
C GLY A 76 19.83 18.46 -28.90
N GLN A 77 18.94 18.81 -27.96
CA GLN A 77 19.04 18.43 -26.56
C GLN A 77 18.38 17.07 -26.32
N THR A 78 19.05 16.23 -25.53
CA THR A 78 18.53 14.93 -25.09
C THR A 78 18.01 15.05 -23.67
N LEU A 79 16.70 14.89 -23.48
CA LEU A 79 16.08 14.81 -22.17
C LEU A 79 16.10 13.34 -21.73
N ASN A 80 16.76 13.03 -20.62
CA ASN A 80 16.71 11.68 -20.06
C ASN A 80 15.80 11.67 -18.84
N LEU A 81 14.84 10.76 -18.78
CA LEU A 81 13.99 10.50 -17.62
C LEU A 81 14.49 9.26 -16.90
N LEU A 82 14.59 9.32 -15.58
CA LEU A 82 14.79 8.19 -14.71
C LEU A 82 13.43 7.74 -14.15
N ILE A 83 13.12 6.46 -14.34
CA ILE A 83 11.93 5.80 -13.80
C ILE A 83 12.42 4.76 -12.80
N SER A 84 12.08 4.96 -11.53
CA SER A 84 12.41 4.01 -10.46
C SER A 84 11.16 3.27 -10.03
N HIS A 85 11.31 1.97 -9.74
CA HIS A 85 10.21 1.10 -9.29
C HIS A 85 10.49 0.60 -7.87
N GLN A 86 9.45 0.53 -7.03
CA GLN A 86 9.55 -0.08 -5.71
C GLN A 86 8.33 -0.95 -5.40
N LYS A 87 8.61 -2.19 -5.00
CA LYS A 87 7.59 -3.14 -4.52
C LYS A 87 7.84 -3.49 -3.06
N ARG A 88 6.96 -3.06 -2.15
CA ARG A 88 7.07 -3.34 -0.71
C ARG A 88 5.84 -4.06 -0.20
N ALA A 89 6.01 -4.99 0.73
CA ALA A 89 4.88 -5.66 1.36
C ALA A 89 4.19 -4.71 2.35
N ILE A 90 2.85 -4.69 2.33
CA ILE A 90 2.05 -3.93 3.30
C ILE A 90 1.78 -4.83 4.50
N PRO A 91 2.02 -4.36 5.74
CA PRO A 91 1.67 -5.12 6.93
C PRO A 91 0.15 -5.29 7.02
N GLN A 92 -0.28 -6.53 7.23
CA GLN A 92 -1.71 -6.88 7.33
C GLN A 92 -2.11 -6.99 8.80
N LEU A 93 -3.18 -6.31 9.23
CA LEU A 93 -3.66 -6.45 10.62
C LEU A 93 -4.21 -7.84 10.91
N ILE A 94 -4.82 -8.49 9.91
CA ILE A 94 -5.44 -9.80 10.05
C ILE A 94 -4.85 -10.76 9.01
N PRO A 95 -3.78 -11.49 9.36
CA PRO A 95 -3.07 -12.37 8.43
C PRO A 95 -3.95 -13.49 7.86
N GLN A 96 -5.01 -13.87 8.56
CA GLN A 96 -5.87 -15.00 8.18
C GLN A 96 -6.84 -14.67 7.03
N ILE A 97 -7.24 -13.42 6.84
CA ILE A 97 -8.19 -13.04 5.77
C ILE A 97 -7.65 -13.35 4.36
N PRO A 98 -6.43 -12.91 3.98
CA PRO A 98 -5.90 -13.23 2.65
C PRO A 98 -5.61 -14.72 2.47
N LEU A 99 -5.29 -15.45 3.54
CA LEU A 99 -5.16 -16.91 3.52
C LEU A 99 -6.51 -17.60 3.21
N LEU A 100 -7.60 -17.13 3.82
CA LEU A 100 -8.96 -17.64 3.59
C LEU A 100 -9.50 -17.29 2.20
N LEU A 101 -9.15 -16.11 1.69
CA LEU A 101 -9.59 -15.64 0.38
C LEU A 101 -8.67 -16.07 -0.78
N ASN A 102 -7.60 -16.83 -0.48
CA ASN A 102 -6.54 -17.21 -1.43
C ASN A 102 -5.97 -16.01 -2.21
N VAL A 103 -5.86 -14.86 -1.55
CA VAL A 103 -5.35 -13.62 -2.13
C VAL A 103 -3.86 -13.49 -1.78
N LYS A 104 -3.03 -13.17 -2.78
CA LYS A 104 -1.61 -12.88 -2.54
C LYS A 104 -1.46 -11.74 -1.52
N THR A 105 -0.43 -11.82 -0.68
CA THR A 105 -0.09 -10.76 0.29
C THR A 105 -0.08 -9.40 -0.38
N HIS A 106 -0.67 -8.39 0.26
CA HIS A 106 -0.76 -7.05 -0.30
C HIS A 106 0.64 -6.44 -0.43
N ARG A 107 0.95 -5.89 -1.61
CA ARG A 107 2.19 -5.19 -1.89
C ARG A 107 1.86 -3.84 -2.49
N THR A 108 2.58 -2.80 -2.08
CA THR A 108 2.67 -1.56 -2.85
C THR A 108 3.48 -1.85 -4.11
N ASP A 109 3.07 -1.25 -5.21
CA ASP A 109 3.83 -1.16 -6.46
C ASP A 109 3.76 0.32 -6.82
N VAL A 110 4.86 1.03 -6.65
CA VAL A 110 4.95 2.47 -6.87
C VAL A 110 6.08 2.78 -7.83
N GLU A 111 5.82 3.74 -8.70
CA GLU A 111 6.76 4.22 -9.72
C GLU A 111 7.02 5.69 -9.46
N ALA A 112 8.28 6.09 -9.56
CA ALA A 112 8.71 7.47 -9.43
C ALA A 112 9.44 7.90 -10.68
N ILE A 113 9.28 9.18 -11.05
CA ILE A 113 9.87 9.73 -12.27
C ILE A 113 10.69 10.96 -11.91
N ALA A 114 11.93 11.03 -12.38
CA ALA A 114 12.77 12.22 -12.29
C ALA A 114 13.42 12.55 -13.65
N VAL A 115 13.75 13.81 -13.85
CA VAL A 115 14.52 14.25 -15.02
C VAL A 115 16.01 14.16 -14.66
N LEU A 116 16.80 13.52 -15.49
CA LEU A 116 18.26 13.56 -15.40
C LEU A 116 18.75 14.88 -15.97
N GLU A 117 19.50 15.61 -15.18
CA GLU A 117 20.19 16.81 -15.64
C GLU A 117 21.53 16.36 -16.26
N SER A 118 21.77 16.72 -17.52
CA SER A 118 23.12 16.58 -18.08
C SER A 118 24.01 17.60 -17.38
N ALA A 119 24.98 17.11 -16.60
CA ALA A 119 26.01 17.96 -16.02
C ALA A 119 26.68 18.84 -17.10
N PRO A 120 26.99 20.12 -16.78
CA PRO A 120 27.61 21.05 -17.72
C PRO A 120 28.99 20.61 -18.21
#